data_AF-A0A7Y3BQ47-F1
#
_entry.id   AF-A0A7Y3BQ47-F1
#
_cell.length_a   1.000
_cell.length_b   1.000
_cell.length_c   1.000
_cell.angle_alpha   90.00
_cell.angle_beta   90.00
_cell.angle_gamma   90.00
#
_symmetry.space_group_name_H-M   'P 1'
#
loop_
_entity.id
_entity.type
_entity.pdbx_description
1 polymer ?
#
loop_
_entity_poly.entity_id
_entity_poly.type
_entity_poly.pdbx_seq_one_letter_code
_entity_poly.pdbx_strand_id
1 'polypeptide(L)'
;MARTIPEDRFKSLIEVATATFIAEGYRQTQMADVAEALGVAKGTLYGYVQSKAALFDAAVRHADGHERLPETDELPVQTPAPGATVALLEHRIASEAADLRLVELAAGRPSNDPSDELHDLLADLYRRAYRN
;
A
#
# COMPACT_ATOMS: atom_id res chain seq x y z
N MET A 1 15.75 23.42 18.70
CA MET A 1 15.52 23.59 17.25
C MET A 1 14.68 22.42 16.78
N ALA A 2 13.46 22.69 16.29
CA ALA A 2 12.59 21.65 15.76
C ALA A 2 13.28 21.03 14.53
N ARG A 3 13.52 19.72 14.57
CA ARG A 3 14.22 19.00 13.51
C ARG A 3 13.27 18.88 12.32
N THR A 4 13.40 19.78 11.33
CA THR A 4 12.66 19.74 10.07
C THR A 4 12.86 18.38 9.42
N ILE A 5 11.78 17.63 9.28
CA ILE A 5 11.76 16.36 8.56
C ILE A 5 11.68 16.72 7.07
N PRO A 6 12.66 16.36 6.23
CA PRO A 6 12.54 16.58 4.79
C PRO A 6 11.37 15.75 4.24
N GLU A 7 10.47 16.34 3.44
CA GLU A 7 9.28 15.65 2.90
C GLU A 7 9.63 14.34 2.17
N ASP A 8 10.75 14.32 1.43
CA ASP A 8 11.23 13.14 0.71
C ASP A 8 11.61 11.95 1.62
N ARG A 9 11.87 12.20 2.92
CA ARG A 9 12.30 11.15 3.84
C ARG A 9 11.19 10.19 4.23
N PHE A 10 9.97 10.68 4.40
CA PHE A 10 8.85 9.79 4.72
C PHE A 10 8.53 8.90 3.52
N LYS A 11 8.54 9.46 2.31
CA LYS A 11 8.41 8.68 1.08
C LYS A 11 9.46 7.56 0.97
N SER A 12 10.73 7.91 1.18
CA SER A 12 11.83 6.92 1.18
C SER A 12 11.65 5.83 2.23
N LEU A 13 11.15 6.19 3.43
CA LEU A 13 10.81 5.22 4.47
C LEU A 13 9.71 4.26 4.01
N ILE A 14 8.65 4.76 3.38
CA ILE A 14 7.56 3.92 2.85
C ILE A 14 8.08 2.96 1.79
N GLU A 15 8.88 3.43 0.83
CA GLU A 15 9.46 2.59 -0.23
C GLU A 15 10.34 1.47 0.36
N VAL A 16 11.26 1.82 1.26
CA VAL A 16 12.15 0.85 1.90
C VAL A 16 11.37 -0.13 2.77
N ALA A 17 10.45 0.35 3.62
CA ALA A 17 9.66 -0.51 4.49
C ALA A 17 8.80 -1.49 3.68
N THR A 18 8.20 -1.03 2.58
CA THR A 18 7.42 -1.87 1.67
C THR A 18 8.29 -2.98 1.09
N ALA A 19 9.48 -2.65 0.58
CA ALA A 19 10.42 -3.63 0.05
C ALA A 19 10.85 -4.67 1.10
N THR A 20 11.17 -4.22 2.33
CA THR A 20 11.54 -5.12 3.43
C THR A 20 10.39 -6.05 3.83
N PHE A 21 9.17 -5.52 3.97
CA PHE A 21 8.00 -6.34 4.29
C PHE A 21 7.67 -7.36 3.20
N ILE A 22 7.86 -7.03 1.92
CA ILE A 22 7.69 -7.96 0.81
C ILE A 22 8.75 -9.08 0.86
N ALA A 23 10.02 -8.72 1.11
CA ALA A 23 11.13 -9.67 1.10
C ALA A 23 11.09 -10.66 2.26
N GLU A 24 10.75 -10.20 3.47
CA GLU A 24 10.89 -10.98 4.71
C GLU A 24 9.55 -11.35 5.35
N GLY A 25 8.48 -10.69 4.93
CA GLY A 25 7.15 -10.83 5.52
C GLY A 25 6.99 -10.05 6.82
N TYR A 26 5.77 -9.57 7.06
CA TYR A 26 5.46 -8.71 8.21
C TYR A 26 5.93 -9.26 9.55
N ARG A 27 5.81 -10.56 9.84
CA ARG A 27 6.18 -11.09 11.17
C ARG A 27 7.68 -11.02 11.43
N GLN A 28 8.52 -11.32 10.43
CA GLN A 28 9.96 -11.44 10.60
C GLN A 28 10.66 -10.09 10.60
N THR A 29 10.23 -9.15 9.75
CA THR A 29 10.81 -7.81 9.66
C THR A 29 10.80 -7.08 11.01
N GLN A 30 11.90 -6.49 11.41
CA GLN A 30 12.00 -5.66 12.60
C GLN A 30 12.16 -4.19 12.22
N MET A 31 11.87 -3.29 13.16
CA MET A 31 12.17 -1.86 12.97
C MET A 31 13.66 -1.58 12.78
N ALA A 32 14.55 -2.49 13.23
CA ALA A 32 15.98 -2.36 13.02
C ALA A 32 16.35 -2.60 11.55
N ASP A 33 15.77 -3.63 10.92
CA ASP A 33 16.05 -4.04 9.55
C ASP A 33 15.66 -2.92 8.56
N VAL A 34 14.49 -2.30 8.76
CA VAL A 34 14.06 -1.14 7.95
C VAL A 34 14.98 0.06 8.17
N ALA A 35 15.43 0.31 9.40
CA ALA A 35 16.31 1.43 9.71
C ALA A 35 17.69 1.24 9.05
N GLU A 36 18.21 0.02 9.10
CA GLU A 36 19.45 -0.37 8.43
C GLU A 36 19.33 -0.21 6.91
N ALA A 37 18.27 -0.73 6.30
CA ALA A 37 18.01 -0.59 4.87
C ALA A 37 17.85 0.88 4.43
N LEU A 38 17.29 1.74 5.28
CA LEU A 38 17.16 3.18 5.04
C LEU A 38 18.44 3.97 5.35
N GLY A 39 19.44 3.34 5.99
CA GLY A 39 20.69 3.98 6.39
C GLY A 39 20.53 4.99 7.53
N VAL A 40 19.61 4.75 8.47
CA VAL A 40 19.35 5.63 9.62
C VAL A 40 19.38 4.88 10.94
N ALA A 41 19.56 5.61 12.05
CA ALA A 41 19.43 5.01 13.37
C ALA A 41 17.98 4.58 13.64
N LYS A 42 17.76 3.41 14.24
CA LYS A 42 16.43 2.88 14.61
C LYS A 42 15.53 3.89 15.33
N GLY A 43 16.09 4.69 16.24
CA GLY A 43 15.35 5.74 16.96
C GLY A 43 14.76 6.81 16.05
N THR A 44 15.35 7.03 14.86
CA THR A 44 14.88 7.99 13.87
C THR A 44 13.53 7.57 13.29
N LEU A 45 13.29 6.27 13.08
CA LEU A 45 12.03 5.77 12.56
C LEU A 45 10.84 6.12 13.45
N TYR A 46 11.05 6.08 14.77
CA TYR A 46 9.99 6.39 15.73
C TYR A 46 9.55 7.86 15.74
N GLY A 47 10.29 8.75 15.08
CA GLY A 47 9.84 10.11 14.79
C GLY A 47 8.82 10.20 13.65
N TYR A 48 8.77 9.16 12.79
CA TYR A 48 7.84 9.08 11.65
C TYR A 48 6.64 8.18 11.94
N VAL A 49 6.85 7.10 12.69
CA VAL A 49 5.83 6.06 12.94
C VAL A 49 5.91 5.59 14.38
N GLN A 50 4.77 5.46 15.05
CA GLN A 50 4.73 5.11 16.47
C GLN A 50 5.19 3.66 16.72
N SER A 51 4.95 2.77 15.77
CA SER A 51 5.21 1.34 15.90
C SER A 51 5.43 0.66 14.54
N LYS A 52 5.83 -0.61 14.55
CA LYS A 52 5.89 -1.45 13.34
C LYS A 52 4.53 -1.61 12.68
N ALA A 53 3.45 -1.69 13.47
CA ALA A 53 2.10 -1.76 12.94
C ALA A 53 1.71 -0.43 12.27
N ALA A 54 2.09 0.71 12.84
CA ALA A 54 1.92 2.01 12.19
C ALA A 54 2.71 2.12 10.88
N LEU A 55 3.95 1.61 10.85
CA LEU A 55 4.76 1.58 9.63
C LEU A 55 4.13 0.72 8.53
N PHE A 56 3.62 -0.45 8.90
CA PHE A 56 2.95 -1.34 7.95
C PHE A 56 1.65 -0.73 7.42
N ASP A 57 0.84 -0.12 8.28
CA ASP A 57 -0.37 0.59 7.86
C ASP A 57 -0.06 1.74 6.90
N ALA A 58 0.96 2.54 7.21
CA ALA A 58 1.43 3.61 6.34
C ALA A 58 1.96 3.07 5.00
N ALA A 59 2.68 1.95 5.00
CA ALA A 59 3.12 1.30 3.77
C ALA A 59 1.93 0.88 2.89
N VAL A 60 0.92 0.24 3.47
CA VAL A 60 -0.31 -0.17 2.77
C VAL A 60 -1.05 1.03 2.17
N ARG A 61 -1.14 2.15 2.90
CA ARG A 61 -1.87 3.35 2.45
C ARG A 61 -1.16 4.08 1.32
N HIS A 62 0.17 4.20 1.42
CA HIS A 62 0.91 5.19 0.65
C HIS A 62 1.84 4.60 -0.42
N ALA A 63 2.22 3.32 -0.35
CA ALA A 63 3.17 2.73 -1.30
C ALA A 63 2.70 2.82 -2.75
N ASP A 64 1.40 2.63 -2.97
CA ASP A 64 0.80 2.64 -4.31
C ASP A 64 0.27 4.03 -4.72
N GLY A 65 0.50 5.06 -3.91
CA GLY A 65 0.12 6.45 -4.23
C GLY A 65 -1.37 6.78 -4.19
N HIS A 66 -2.24 5.87 -3.73
CA HIS A 66 -3.69 6.13 -3.61
C HIS A 66 -4.03 7.15 -2.51
N GLU A 67 -3.29 7.16 -1.41
CA GLU A 67 -3.42 8.15 -0.34
C GLU A 67 -2.20 9.07 -0.31
N ARG A 68 -2.42 10.38 -0.16
CA ARG A 68 -1.33 11.35 0.02
C ARG A 68 -0.46 10.99 1.22
N LEU A 69 0.82 11.35 1.17
CA LEU A 69 1.70 11.22 2.33
C LEU A 69 1.26 12.18 3.46
N PRO A 70 1.48 11.81 4.73
CA PRO A 70 1.27 12.70 5.86
C PRO A 70 2.22 13.89 5.85
N GLU A 71 1.72 15.04 6.29
CA GLU A 71 2.52 16.24 6.53
C GLU A 71 3.33 16.11 7.83
N THR A 72 4.31 17.00 8.05
CA THR A 72 5.24 16.88 9.17
C THR A 72 4.56 16.98 10.54
N ASP A 73 3.47 17.73 10.65
CA ASP A 73 2.68 17.90 11.88
C ASP A 73 1.72 16.73 12.16
N GLU A 74 1.49 15.87 11.16
CA GLU A 74 0.72 14.62 11.28
C GLU A 74 1.60 13.44 11.76
N LEU A 75 2.91 13.65 11.90
CA LEU A 75 3.87 12.65 12.37
C LEU A 75 4.04 12.69 13.90
N PRO A 76 4.29 11.54 14.55
CA PRO A 76 4.39 10.21 13.94
C PRO A 76 3.01 9.64 13.58
N VAL A 77 2.95 8.84 12.52
CA VAL A 77 1.75 8.05 12.20
C VAL A 77 1.42 7.15 13.37
N GLN A 78 0.17 7.21 13.81
CA GLN A 78 -0.30 6.48 14.97
C GLN A 78 -0.56 5.01 14.64
N THR A 79 -0.43 4.15 15.64
CA THR A 79 -0.76 2.74 15.50
C THR A 79 -2.26 2.59 15.25
N PRO A 80 -2.68 1.93 14.16
CA PRO A 80 -4.09 1.74 13.89
C PRO A 80 -4.74 0.84 14.95
N ALA A 81 -6.07 0.96 15.08
CA ALA A 81 -6.83 0.02 15.89
C ALA A 81 -6.67 -1.41 15.33
N PRO A 82 -6.74 -2.46 16.18
CA PRO A 82 -6.70 -3.84 15.72
C PRO A 82 -7.73 -4.10 14.61
N GLY A 83 -7.28 -4.68 13.50
CA GLY A 83 -8.12 -5.00 12.34
C GLY A 83 -8.37 -3.85 11.36
N ALA A 84 -8.05 -2.59 11.70
CA ALA A 84 -8.34 -1.45 10.82
C ALA A 84 -7.59 -1.52 9.47
N THR A 85 -6.32 -1.95 9.47
CA THR A 85 -5.54 -2.15 8.23
C THR A 85 -6.14 -3.25 7.35
N VAL A 86 -6.68 -4.32 7.96
CA VAL A 86 -7.33 -5.40 7.21
C VAL A 86 -8.64 -4.90 6.59
N ALA A 87 -9.47 -4.20 7.37
CA ALA A 87 -10.71 -3.60 6.87
C ALA A 87 -10.45 -2.60 5.73
N LEU A 88 -9.36 -1.82 5.81
CA LEU A 88 -8.92 -0.95 4.72
C LEU A 88 -8.60 -1.75 3.45
N LEU A 89 -7.82 -2.83 3.56
CA LEU A 89 -7.47 -3.69 2.44
C LEU A 89 -8.70 -4.36 1.83
N GLU A 90 -9.58 -4.92 2.66
CA GLU A 90 -10.85 -5.52 2.22
C GLU A 90 -11.69 -4.52 1.43
N HIS A 91 -11.82 -3.28 1.93
CA HIS A 91 -12.53 -2.22 1.23
C HIS A 91 -11.87 -1.87 -0.11
N ARG A 92 -10.53 -1.69 -0.15
CA ARG A 92 -9.79 -1.33 -1.37
C ARG A 92 -9.89 -2.43 -2.43
N ILE A 93 -9.68 -3.68 -2.04
CA ILE A 93 -9.83 -4.85 -2.93
C ILE A 93 -11.26 -4.93 -3.46
N ALA A 94 -12.27 -4.76 -2.60
CA ALA A 94 -13.66 -4.79 -3.03
C ALA A 94 -14.00 -3.66 -4.02
N SER A 95 -13.51 -2.44 -3.78
CA SER A 95 -13.72 -1.31 -4.69
C SER A 95 -13.05 -1.53 -6.04
N GLU A 96 -11.80 -2.02 -6.06
CA GLU A 96 -11.10 -2.29 -7.32
C GLU A 96 -11.69 -3.49 -8.07
N ALA A 97 -12.09 -4.53 -7.34
CA ALA A 97 -12.74 -5.71 -7.93
C ALA A 97 -14.13 -5.39 -8.50
N ALA A 98 -14.87 -4.46 -7.91
CA ALA A 98 -16.16 -4.01 -8.44
C ALA A 98 -16.00 -3.35 -9.83
N ASP A 99 -14.88 -2.68 -10.07
CA ASP A 99 -14.57 -2.05 -11.37
C ASP A 99 -14.02 -3.04 -12.40
N LEU A 100 -13.77 -4.31 -12.02
CA LEU A 100 -13.36 -5.35 -12.96
C LEU A 100 -14.57 -5.86 -13.74
N ARG A 101 -14.56 -5.61 -15.05
CA ARG A 101 -15.60 -6.10 -15.98
C ARG A 101 -15.81 -7.61 -15.89
N LEU A 102 -14.76 -8.38 -15.58
CA LEU A 102 -14.84 -9.82 -15.34
C LEU A 102 -15.76 -10.18 -14.16
N VAL A 103 -15.74 -9.40 -13.08
CA VAL A 103 -16.59 -9.61 -11.90
C VAL A 103 -18.04 -9.23 -12.21
N GLU A 104 -18.26 -8.15 -12.96
CA GLU A 104 -19.59 -7.77 -13.46
C GLU A 104 -20.18 -8.86 -14.37
N LEU A 105 -19.38 -9.45 -15.27
CA LEU A 105 -19.79 -10.50 -16.18
C LEU A 105 -19.98 -11.85 -15.47
N ALA A 106 -19.14 -12.18 -14.48
CA ALA A 106 -19.34 -13.37 -13.64
C ALA A 106 -20.61 -13.29 -12.78
N ALA A 107 -21.05 -12.08 -12.43
CA ALA A 107 -22.32 -11.83 -11.77
C ALA A 107 -23.52 -11.77 -12.74
N GLY A 108 -23.27 -11.54 -14.03
CA GLY A 108 -24.26 -11.53 -15.11
C GLY A 108 -24.41 -12.89 -15.80
N ARG A 109 -25.55 -13.14 -16.47
CA ARG A 109 -25.65 -14.32 -17.36
C ARG A 109 -24.76 -14.07 -18.59
N PRO A 110 -23.97 -15.07 -19.04
CA PRO A 110 -23.00 -14.90 -20.11
C PRO A 110 -23.63 -14.52 -21.45
N SER A 111 -22.86 -13.77 -22.26
CA SER A 111 -23.15 -13.49 -23.66
C SER A 111 -23.12 -14.78 -24.51
N ASN A 112 -23.75 -14.77 -25.68
CA ASN A 112 -23.82 -15.96 -26.56
C ASN A 112 -22.54 -16.23 -27.37
N ASP A 113 -21.52 -15.35 -27.34
CA ASP A 113 -20.20 -15.60 -27.96
C ASP A 113 -19.05 -15.32 -26.98
N PRO A 114 -18.46 -16.38 -26.38
CA PRO A 114 -17.36 -16.26 -25.41
C PRO A 114 -16.06 -15.68 -25.98
N SER A 115 -15.85 -15.69 -27.29
CA SER A 115 -14.55 -15.31 -27.88
C SER A 115 -14.37 -13.79 -27.93
N ASP A 116 -15.43 -13.08 -28.30
CA ASP A 116 -15.45 -11.61 -28.32
C ASP A 116 -15.40 -11.06 -26.89
N GLU A 117 -16.12 -11.70 -25.96
CA GLU A 117 -16.09 -11.37 -24.53
C GLU A 117 -14.68 -11.51 -23.94
N LEU A 118 -13.97 -12.60 -24.25
CA LEU A 118 -12.60 -12.82 -23.79
C LEU A 118 -11.61 -11.81 -24.40
N HIS A 119 -11.78 -11.45 -25.67
CA HIS A 119 -10.93 -10.46 -26.33
C HIS A 119 -11.04 -9.08 -25.66
N ASP A 120 -12.27 -8.63 -25.41
CA ASP A 120 -12.55 -7.35 -24.75
C ASP A 120 -12.03 -7.34 -23.30
N LEU A 121 -12.17 -8.47 -22.59
CA LEU A 121 -11.66 -8.65 -21.23
C LEU A 121 -10.14 -8.55 -21.15
N LEU A 122 -9.43 -9.23 -22.06
CA LEU A 122 -7.97 -9.17 -22.12
C LEU A 122 -7.48 -7.78 -22.52
N ALA A 123 -8.18 -7.10 -23.44
CA ALA A 123 -7.83 -5.74 -23.86
C ALA A 123 -8.05 -4.70 -22.75
N ASP A 124 -9.09 -4.84 -21.91
CA ASP A 124 -9.29 -4.00 -20.74
C ASP A 124 -8.24 -4.25 -19.65
N LEU A 125 -8.02 -5.52 -19.27
CA LEU A 125 -7.00 -5.92 -18.31
C LEU A 125 -5.61 -5.43 -18.71
N TYR A 126 -5.24 -5.60 -19.98
CA TYR A 126 -3.95 -5.17 -20.48
C TYR A 126 -3.79 -3.63 -20.46
N ARG A 127 -4.85 -2.89 -20.83
CA ARG A 127 -4.81 -1.42 -20.76
C ARG A 127 -4.62 -0.93 -19.33
N ARG A 128 -5.27 -1.56 -18.35
CA ARG A 128 -5.16 -1.16 -16.93
C ARG A 128 -3.82 -1.56 -16.31
N ALA A 129 -3.31 -2.75 -16.62
CA ALA A 129 -2.03 -3.24 -16.11
C ALA A 129 -0.81 -2.43 -16.60
N TYR A 130 -0.94 -1.72 -17.73
CA TYR A 130 0.17 -1.00 -18.36
C TYR A 130 -0.07 0.52 -18.50
N ARG A 131 -1.06 1.08 -17.79
CA ARG A 131 -1.21 2.54 -17.63
C ARG A 131 -0.73 2.96 -16.24
N ASN A 132 0.59 3.09 -16.10
CA ASN A 132 1.21 4.04 -15.18
C ASN A 132 1.58 5.28 -15.98
#